data_AF-A0A8F6U2N5-F1
#
_entry.id   AF-A0A8F6U2N5-F1
#
_cell.length_a   1.000
_cell.length_b   1.000
_cell.length_c   1.000
_cell.angle_alpha   90.00
_cell.angle_beta   90.00
_cell.angle_gamma   90.00
#
_symmetry.space_group_name_H-M   'P 1'
#
loop_
_entity.id
_entity.type
_entity.pdbx_description
1 polymer ?
#
loop_
_entity_poly.entity_id
_entity_poly.type
_entity_poly.pdbx_seq_one_letter_code
_entity_poly.pdbx_strand_id
1 'polypeptide(L)'
;MTLDIETHIIKGIHLPFAASICEIEGVNKKTLTQTCHRSSHLLLESLFLRCFFHFRGSHFVFYCHNLGRFEGPLLANFFIVHEECMIENILIHENKIIMLHVKLRGKHLVFKDSLSFLPFKLYELNAMIAPKKIKSSLPFNPFVNKSQKHRVLPYVKHDAQVLAFLLFIFKKQLRHNFLQDPLISFGTPGMALKIYSKFFHEKNIFTKEQETIRKSFKGGLNFIKQQSRVKGVLGFDINSLYPFCMLNKLPVGEPKFKKNVILEDFFGFVYVKSLKKLSRGASVIGNNSNHSLPPSAPYEEKLLSSTPMILFSEEAKYAQKLGYLIDIRWGIEYESSFSVFHKFINYFYNLKKSHHSTNSISAKLIMNSLYGRLGMRKNYPSYQIVDRFDLHELSSQGKNVKLIRSFTPNAYLIENKEESKYNRTLASTPIASAITSYGRITIHQWITRKELEIHYSDTDSLYTLSPPPVNFINDNLGSFKKINPSPWDEAIFIKSKMYGLKRGNFSINKIKSIRSPKWEHLTELQKKKKLNLFQQRWFMRKNHVLTLIQALHLQG
;
A
#
# COMPACT_ATOMS: atom_id res chain seq x y z
N MET A 1 -17.99 -14.10 7.67
CA MET A 1 -17.54 -15.34 7.01
C MET A 1 -16.31 -15.07 6.17
N THR A 2 -15.63 -16.12 5.73
CA THR A 2 -14.50 -16.06 4.79
C THR A 2 -14.78 -16.97 3.60
N LEU A 3 -14.23 -16.62 2.45
CA LEU A 3 -14.34 -17.39 1.21
C LEU A 3 -12.96 -17.53 0.59
N ASP A 4 -12.63 -18.75 0.20
CA ASP A 4 -11.44 -19.09 -0.58
C ASP A 4 -11.86 -19.89 -1.81
N ILE A 5 -11.24 -19.60 -2.96
CA ILE A 5 -11.58 -20.22 -4.25
C ILE A 5 -10.29 -20.67 -4.92
N GLU A 6 -10.24 -21.94 -5.34
CA GLU A 6 -9.18 -22.46 -6.18
C GLU A 6 -9.66 -22.60 -7.63
N THR A 7 -8.78 -22.28 -8.57
CA THR A 7 -9.08 -22.25 -10.01
C THR A 7 -8.17 -23.17 -10.83
N HIS A 8 -8.69 -23.67 -11.94
CA HIS A 8 -7.86 -24.20 -13.02
C HIS A 8 -7.77 -23.18 -14.16
N ILE A 9 -6.71 -23.29 -14.97
CA ILE A 9 -6.54 -22.45 -16.14
C ILE A 9 -6.77 -23.32 -17.39
N ILE A 10 -7.85 -23.06 -18.12
CA ILE A 10 -8.12 -23.68 -19.44
C ILE A 10 -8.10 -22.57 -20.49
N LYS A 11 -7.23 -22.70 -21.50
CA LYS A 11 -7.06 -21.70 -22.57
C LYS A 11 -6.83 -20.27 -22.03
N GLY A 12 -6.09 -20.16 -20.92
CA GLY A 12 -5.82 -18.89 -20.25
C GLY A 12 -6.97 -18.35 -19.38
N ILE A 13 -8.09 -19.06 -19.26
CA ILE A 13 -9.24 -18.64 -18.45
C ILE A 13 -9.19 -19.35 -17.10
N HIS A 14 -9.28 -18.57 -16.02
CA HIS A 14 -9.42 -19.08 -14.67
C HIS A 14 -10.86 -19.54 -14.43
N LEU A 15 -11.02 -20.81 -14.07
CA LEU A 15 -12.29 -21.46 -13.83
C LEU A 15 -12.29 -22.06 -12.41
N PRO A 16 -13.18 -21.60 -11.52
CA PRO A 16 -13.35 -22.17 -10.19
C PRO A 16 -13.58 -23.68 -10.23
N PHE A 17 -12.89 -24.44 -9.38
CA PHE A 17 -13.09 -25.89 -9.26
C PHE A 17 -13.13 -26.40 -7.82
N ALA A 18 -12.62 -25.63 -6.86
CA ALA A 18 -12.83 -25.86 -5.44
C ALA A 18 -13.10 -24.54 -4.75
N ALA A 19 -13.95 -24.57 -3.72
CA ALA A 19 -14.22 -23.38 -2.92
C ALA A 19 -14.59 -23.78 -1.50
N SER A 20 -14.26 -22.89 -0.55
CA SER A 20 -14.59 -23.08 0.86
C SER A 20 -15.10 -21.81 1.50
N ILE A 21 -16.21 -21.91 2.23
CA ILE A 21 -16.73 -20.87 3.11
C ILE A 21 -16.50 -21.29 4.56
N CYS A 22 -15.90 -20.42 5.37
CA CYS A 22 -15.74 -20.65 6.80
C CYS A 22 -16.34 -19.52 7.63
N GLU A 23 -17.06 -19.89 8.68
CA GLU A 23 -17.54 -19.01 9.73
C GLU A 23 -16.93 -19.40 11.07
N ILE A 24 -16.55 -18.38 11.85
CA ILE A 24 -16.11 -18.53 13.25
C ILE A 24 -16.92 -17.57 14.09
N GLU A 25 -17.66 -18.11 15.07
CA GLU A 25 -18.41 -17.38 16.08
C GLU A 25 -18.02 -17.88 17.47
N GLY A 26 -17.19 -17.11 18.18
CA GLY A 26 -16.65 -17.53 19.47
C GLY A 26 -15.77 -18.78 19.33
N VAL A 27 -16.18 -19.88 19.97
CA VAL A 27 -15.52 -21.20 19.87
C VAL A 27 -16.07 -22.06 18.72
N ASN A 28 -17.23 -21.70 18.17
CA ASN A 28 -17.90 -22.49 17.14
C ASN A 28 -17.28 -22.19 15.77
N LYS A 29 -16.96 -23.26 15.05
CA LYS A 29 -16.42 -23.22 13.69
C LYS A 29 -17.30 -24.05 12.77
N LYS A 30 -17.81 -23.43 11.70
CA LYS A 30 -18.57 -24.10 10.65
C LYS A 30 -17.90 -23.86 9.30
N THR A 31 -17.78 -24.90 8.48
CA THR A 31 -17.10 -24.81 7.19
C THR A 31 -17.86 -25.60 6.14
N LEU A 32 -18.14 -24.95 5.00
CA LEU A 32 -18.67 -25.58 3.80
C LEU A 32 -17.55 -25.63 2.78
N THR A 33 -17.24 -26.82 2.28
CA THR A 33 -16.21 -27.01 1.25
C THR A 33 -16.77 -27.92 0.17
N GLN A 34 -16.47 -27.61 -1.08
CA GLN A 34 -16.85 -28.46 -2.21
C GLN A 34 -15.91 -28.29 -3.40
N THR A 35 -15.94 -29.31 -4.26
CA THR A 35 -15.27 -29.33 -5.56
C THR A 35 -16.25 -29.66 -6.65
N CYS A 36 -16.03 -29.11 -7.84
CA CYS A 36 -16.76 -29.45 -9.05
C CYS A 36 -15.77 -29.41 -10.21
N HIS A 37 -15.69 -30.51 -10.95
CA HIS A 37 -14.84 -30.60 -12.13
C HIS A 37 -15.62 -30.40 -13.44
N ARG A 38 -16.95 -30.25 -13.38
CA ARG A 38 -17.82 -30.16 -14.56
C ARG A 38 -18.28 -28.75 -14.89
N SER A 39 -18.67 -27.97 -13.87
CA SER A 39 -19.18 -26.60 -14.07
C SER A 39 -18.78 -25.69 -12.91
N SER A 40 -18.03 -24.64 -13.21
CA SER A 40 -17.69 -23.58 -12.25
C SER A 40 -18.91 -22.80 -11.78
N HIS A 41 -19.93 -22.67 -12.63
CA HIS A 41 -21.17 -22.00 -12.26
C HIS A 41 -21.92 -22.80 -11.19
N LEU A 42 -22.15 -24.10 -11.44
CA LEU A 42 -22.81 -24.99 -10.47
C LEU A 42 -22.02 -25.11 -9.16
N LEU A 43 -20.68 -25.02 -9.21
CA LEU A 43 -19.85 -24.98 -8.00
C LEU A 43 -20.21 -23.79 -7.11
N LEU A 44 -20.29 -22.59 -7.69
CA LEU A 44 -20.52 -21.38 -6.90
C LEU A 44 -21.99 -21.29 -6.49
N GLU A 45 -22.92 -21.60 -7.39
CA GLU A 45 -24.36 -21.62 -7.10
C GLU A 45 -24.68 -22.56 -5.94
N SER A 46 -24.32 -23.84 -6.04
CA SER A 46 -24.60 -24.80 -4.97
C SER A 46 -23.88 -24.47 -3.66
N LEU A 47 -22.69 -23.86 -3.71
CA LEU A 47 -22.00 -23.39 -2.51
C LEU A 47 -22.79 -22.29 -1.80
N PHE A 48 -23.29 -21.29 -2.53
CA PHE A 48 -24.07 -20.20 -1.95
C PHE A 48 -25.45 -20.67 -1.46
N LEU A 49 -26.11 -21.58 -2.18
CA LEU A 49 -27.37 -22.17 -1.70
C LEU A 49 -27.16 -22.93 -0.39
N ARG A 50 -26.14 -23.79 -0.33
CA ARG A 50 -25.76 -24.46 0.92
C ARG A 50 -25.42 -23.46 2.02
N CYS A 51 -24.75 -22.35 1.67
CA CYS A 51 -24.50 -21.28 2.62
C CYS A 51 -25.80 -20.72 3.21
N PHE A 52 -26.80 -20.43 2.38
CA PHE A 52 -28.09 -19.90 2.85
C PHE A 52 -28.86 -20.89 3.73
N PHE A 53 -28.77 -22.19 3.43
CA PHE A 53 -29.39 -23.24 4.25
C PHE A 53 -28.67 -23.44 5.59
N HIS A 54 -27.34 -23.48 5.60
CA HIS A 54 -26.55 -23.76 6.80
C HIS A 54 -26.36 -22.55 7.72
N PHE A 55 -26.32 -21.35 7.15
CA PHE A 55 -26.12 -20.11 7.89
C PHE A 55 -27.41 -19.28 7.79
N ARG A 56 -28.17 -19.23 8.89
CA ARG A 56 -29.45 -18.50 8.94
C ARG A 56 -29.21 -17.00 8.76
N GLY A 57 -30.00 -16.35 7.90
CA GLY A 57 -29.95 -14.90 7.71
C GLY A 57 -30.37 -14.42 6.32
N SER A 58 -30.41 -13.10 6.16
CA SER A 58 -30.63 -12.42 4.88
C SER A 58 -29.41 -11.63 4.40
N HIS A 59 -28.39 -11.47 5.26
CA HIS A 59 -27.22 -10.64 5.01
C HIS A 59 -25.94 -11.41 5.35
N PHE A 60 -25.06 -11.57 4.37
CA PHE A 60 -23.83 -12.35 4.48
C PHE A 60 -22.63 -11.48 4.12
N VAL A 61 -21.62 -11.45 5.00
CA VAL A 61 -20.36 -10.74 4.74
C VAL A 61 -19.22 -11.74 4.60
N PHE A 62 -18.61 -11.78 3.42
CA PHE A 62 -17.50 -12.64 3.06
C PHE A 62 -16.20 -11.83 2.94
N TYR A 63 -15.16 -12.27 3.65
CA TYR A 63 -13.80 -11.76 3.44
C TYR A 63 -13.03 -12.74 2.56
N CYS A 64 -12.49 -12.23 1.45
CA CYS A 64 -11.56 -12.97 0.59
C CYS A 64 -10.14 -12.42 0.80
N HIS A 65 -9.11 -13.25 0.64
CA HIS A 65 -7.73 -12.84 0.85
C HIS A 65 -7.03 -12.55 -0.49
N ASN A 66 -7.41 -11.40 -1.08
CA ASN A 66 -7.09 -10.89 -2.43
C ASN A 66 -8.33 -10.71 -3.34
N LEU A 67 -9.46 -10.28 -2.75
CA LEU A 67 -10.68 -9.96 -3.50
C LEU A 67 -10.35 -9.05 -4.70
N GLY A 68 -9.51 -8.05 -4.49
CA GLY A 68 -9.27 -7.01 -5.48
C GLY A 68 -8.63 -7.47 -6.79
N ARG A 69 -7.94 -8.61 -6.81
CA ARG A 69 -7.23 -9.10 -8.00
C ARG A 69 -7.51 -10.55 -8.36
N PHE A 70 -8.21 -11.30 -7.52
CA PHE A 70 -8.43 -12.73 -7.76
C PHE A 70 -9.90 -13.13 -7.59
N GLU A 71 -10.43 -13.24 -6.37
CA GLU A 71 -11.80 -13.73 -6.16
C GLU A 71 -12.84 -12.74 -6.68
N GLY A 72 -12.67 -11.44 -6.45
CA GLY A 72 -13.66 -10.42 -6.84
C GLY A 72 -13.98 -10.44 -8.33
N PRO A 73 -12.98 -10.49 -9.22
CA PRO A 73 -13.21 -10.62 -10.65
C PRO A 73 -13.88 -11.94 -11.08
N LEU A 74 -13.54 -13.06 -10.43
CA LEU A 74 -14.20 -14.34 -10.68
C LEU A 74 -15.66 -14.31 -10.26
N LEU A 75 -15.93 -13.74 -9.08
CA LEU A 75 -17.27 -13.57 -8.53
C LEU A 75 -18.10 -12.58 -9.35
N ALA A 76 -17.52 -11.45 -9.77
CA ALA A 76 -18.20 -10.51 -10.64
C ALA A 76 -18.63 -11.17 -11.96
N ASN A 77 -17.73 -11.94 -12.60
CA ASN A 77 -18.09 -12.69 -13.80
C ASN A 77 -19.24 -13.68 -13.54
N PHE A 78 -19.21 -14.40 -12.41
CA PHE A 78 -20.26 -15.34 -12.02
C PHE A 78 -21.62 -14.65 -11.80
N PHE A 79 -21.64 -13.56 -11.03
CA PHE A 79 -22.86 -12.87 -10.65
C PHE A 79 -23.50 -12.07 -11.79
N ILE A 80 -22.72 -11.54 -12.72
CA ILE A 80 -23.24 -10.79 -13.87
C ILE A 80 -24.07 -11.67 -14.81
N VAL A 81 -23.73 -12.95 -14.93
CA VAL A 81 -24.39 -13.87 -15.85
C VAL A 81 -25.45 -14.74 -15.17
N HIS A 82 -25.70 -14.53 -13.89
CA HIS A 82 -26.63 -15.34 -13.12
C HIS A 82 -28.00 -14.65 -13.07
N GLU A 83 -29.05 -15.34 -13.54
CA GLU A 83 -30.37 -14.72 -13.78
C GLU A 83 -31.02 -14.14 -12.51
N GLU A 84 -30.90 -14.82 -11.37
CA GLU A 84 -31.48 -14.38 -10.09
C GLU A 84 -30.55 -13.46 -9.27
N CYS A 85 -29.63 -12.78 -9.93
CA CYS A 85 -28.57 -12.02 -9.30
C CYS A 85 -28.54 -10.57 -9.80
N MET A 86 -28.38 -9.63 -8.86
CA MET A 86 -28.18 -8.21 -9.14
C MET A 86 -26.96 -7.70 -8.37
N ILE A 87 -26.02 -7.06 -9.07
CA ILE A 87 -24.90 -6.38 -8.41
C ILE A 87 -25.38 -4.98 -7.99
N GLU A 88 -25.62 -4.81 -6.68
CA GLU A 88 -26.12 -3.55 -6.11
C GLU A 88 -25.04 -2.48 -6.05
N ASN A 89 -23.79 -2.86 -5.78
CA ASN A 89 -22.67 -1.92 -5.69
C ASN A 89 -21.32 -2.60 -5.93
N ILE A 90 -20.42 -1.91 -6.63
CA ILE A 90 -19.03 -2.31 -6.80
C ILE A 90 -18.10 -1.14 -6.44
N LEU A 91 -17.28 -1.34 -5.42
CA LEU A 91 -16.26 -0.35 -5.04
C LEU A 91 -14.91 -0.78 -5.59
N ILE A 92 -14.33 0.07 -6.44
CA ILE A 92 -13.01 -0.14 -7.03
C ILE A 92 -12.09 0.99 -6.59
N HIS A 93 -10.89 0.63 -6.14
CA HIS A 93 -9.81 1.58 -5.84
C HIS A 93 -8.54 1.11 -6.54
N GLU A 94 -7.88 1.99 -7.32
CA GLU A 94 -6.64 1.67 -8.05
C GLU A 94 -6.75 0.38 -8.92
N ASN A 95 -7.88 0.21 -9.62
CA ASN A 95 -8.22 -0.99 -10.40
C ASN A 95 -8.31 -2.30 -9.57
N LYS A 96 -8.58 -2.22 -8.26
CA LYS A 96 -8.85 -3.37 -7.40
C LYS A 96 -10.25 -3.29 -6.83
N ILE A 97 -11.01 -4.38 -6.88
CA ILE A 97 -12.32 -4.49 -6.24
C ILE A 97 -12.12 -4.58 -4.72
N ILE A 98 -12.48 -3.52 -3.98
CA ILE A 98 -12.38 -3.51 -2.51
C ILE A 98 -13.67 -3.99 -1.85
N MET A 99 -14.81 -3.86 -2.55
CA MET A 99 -16.09 -4.39 -2.14
C MET A 99 -16.92 -4.76 -3.37
N LEU A 100 -17.61 -5.89 -3.28
CA LEU A 100 -18.67 -6.28 -4.21
C LEU A 100 -19.92 -6.60 -3.39
N HIS A 101 -21.02 -5.91 -3.67
CA HIS A 101 -22.30 -6.11 -2.98
C HIS A 101 -23.33 -6.57 -4.00
N VAL A 102 -23.90 -7.73 -3.71
CA VAL A 102 -24.75 -8.49 -4.62
C VAL A 102 -26.01 -8.92 -3.89
N LYS A 103 -27.14 -8.89 -4.59
CA LYS A 103 -28.38 -9.52 -4.17
C LYS A 103 -28.59 -10.79 -4.99
N LEU A 104 -28.59 -11.95 -4.35
CA LEU A 104 -28.82 -13.26 -4.97
C LEU A 104 -30.02 -13.93 -4.30
N ARG A 105 -31.08 -14.24 -5.06
CA ARG A 105 -32.34 -14.84 -4.53
C ARG A 105 -32.88 -14.11 -3.28
N GLY A 106 -32.85 -12.78 -3.31
CA GLY A 106 -33.30 -11.93 -2.19
C GLY A 106 -32.35 -11.85 -0.99
N LYS A 107 -31.20 -12.54 -0.99
CA LYS A 107 -30.16 -12.46 0.04
C LYS A 107 -29.10 -11.43 -0.35
N HIS A 108 -28.63 -10.62 0.60
CA HIS A 108 -27.54 -9.67 0.38
C HIS A 108 -26.19 -10.32 0.72
N LEU A 109 -25.27 -10.32 -0.25
CA LEU A 109 -23.92 -10.86 -0.14
C LEU A 109 -22.93 -9.72 -0.33
N VAL A 110 -22.13 -9.44 0.69
CA VAL A 110 -21.11 -8.39 0.68
C VAL A 110 -19.74 -9.04 0.76
N PHE A 111 -18.99 -8.97 -0.32
CA PHE A 111 -17.61 -9.42 -0.40
C PHE A 111 -16.67 -8.26 -0.11
N LYS A 112 -15.70 -8.47 0.78
CA LYS A 112 -14.68 -7.48 1.17
C LYS A 112 -13.28 -8.05 1.04
N ASP A 113 -12.32 -7.19 0.71
CA ASP A 113 -10.91 -7.58 0.63
C ASP A 113 -10.25 -7.56 2.02
N SER A 114 -9.84 -8.72 2.52
CA SER A 114 -9.09 -8.80 3.78
C SER A 114 -7.66 -8.25 3.67
N LEU A 115 -7.07 -8.18 2.46
CA LEU A 115 -5.75 -7.57 2.27
C LEU A 115 -5.74 -6.07 2.59
N SER A 116 -6.90 -5.41 2.51
CA SER A 116 -7.05 -4.01 2.93
C SER A 116 -6.88 -3.81 4.44
N PHE A 117 -6.99 -4.89 5.23
CA PHE A 117 -6.76 -4.90 6.67
C PHE A 117 -5.45 -5.57 7.05
N LEU A 118 -5.15 -6.71 6.44
CA LEU A 118 -4.00 -7.57 6.73
C LEU A 118 -3.16 -7.73 5.45
N PRO A 119 -2.31 -6.73 5.11
CA PRO A 119 -1.62 -6.64 3.81
C PRO A 119 -0.37 -7.55 3.72
N PHE A 120 -0.50 -8.79 4.16
CA PHE A 120 0.54 -9.81 4.16
C PHE A 120 -0.01 -11.07 3.51
N LYS A 121 0.86 -11.96 3.02
CA LYS A 121 0.38 -13.25 2.49
C LYS A 121 -0.19 -14.09 3.62
N LEU A 122 -1.19 -14.91 3.31
CA LEU A 122 -1.86 -15.73 4.33
C LEU A 122 -0.90 -16.63 5.14
N TYR A 123 0.13 -17.19 4.50
CA TYR A 123 1.13 -17.99 5.22
C TYR A 123 1.98 -17.14 6.19
N GLU A 124 2.29 -15.88 5.82
CA GLU A 124 3.06 -14.97 6.66
C GLU A 124 2.23 -14.58 7.89
N LEU A 125 0.96 -14.23 7.68
CA LEU A 125 0.03 -13.94 8.78
C LEU A 125 -0.12 -15.11 9.73
N ASN A 126 -0.27 -16.32 9.18
CA ASN A 126 -0.40 -17.52 9.98
C ASN A 126 0.87 -17.80 10.79
N ALA A 127 2.06 -17.64 10.20
CA ALA A 127 3.33 -17.76 10.92
C ALA A 127 3.47 -16.70 12.04
N MET A 128 3.01 -15.48 11.80
CA MET A 128 3.07 -14.39 12.79
C MET A 128 2.08 -14.57 13.94
N ILE A 129 0.87 -15.07 13.68
CA ILE A 129 -0.25 -15.08 14.64
C ILE A 129 -0.46 -16.46 15.28
N ALA A 130 -0.11 -17.54 14.58
CA ALA A 130 -0.26 -18.91 15.05
C ALA A 130 0.95 -19.79 14.63
N PRO A 131 2.16 -19.51 15.15
CA PRO A 131 3.41 -20.15 14.71
C PRO A 131 3.43 -21.69 14.86
N LYS A 132 2.62 -22.26 15.77
CA LYS A 132 2.50 -23.71 15.97
C LYS A 132 1.68 -24.43 14.88
N LYS A 133 0.99 -23.71 14.00
CA LYS A 133 0.15 -24.27 12.92
C LYS A 133 0.64 -23.71 11.58
N ILE A 134 1.88 -23.98 11.19
CA ILE A 134 2.45 -23.42 9.96
C ILE A 134 1.67 -23.92 8.75
N LYS A 135 1.17 -22.98 7.94
CA LYS A 135 0.52 -23.28 6.66
C LYS A 135 1.59 -23.79 5.68
N SER A 136 1.40 -24.98 5.13
CA SER A 136 2.18 -25.44 3.97
C SER A 136 1.65 -24.77 2.69
N SER A 137 2.54 -24.38 1.77
CA SER A 137 2.12 -24.09 0.40
C SER A 137 1.49 -25.33 -0.23
N LEU A 138 0.57 -25.16 -1.19
CA LEU A 138 0.22 -26.22 -2.13
C LEU A 138 1.53 -26.60 -2.88
N PRO A 139 2.13 -27.77 -2.61
CA PRO A 139 3.46 -28.08 -3.15
C PRO A 139 3.41 -28.54 -4.61
N PHE A 140 2.21 -28.66 -5.18
CA PHE A 140 1.99 -29.20 -6.51
C PHE A 140 0.88 -28.41 -7.21
N ASN A 141 0.95 -28.38 -8.54
CA ASN A 141 -0.20 -27.99 -9.35
C ASN A 141 -1.18 -29.18 -9.38
N PRO A 142 -2.39 -29.07 -8.81
CA PRO A 142 -3.35 -30.19 -8.74
C PRO A 142 -3.83 -30.71 -10.11
N PHE A 143 -3.46 -30.01 -11.19
CA PHE A 143 -3.77 -30.39 -12.56
C PHE A 143 -2.63 -31.10 -13.28
N VAL A 144 -1.38 -30.88 -12.88
CA VAL A 144 -0.22 -31.64 -13.37
C VAL A 144 -0.15 -32.99 -12.65
N ASN A 145 -0.45 -32.98 -11.35
CA ASN A 145 -0.40 -34.19 -10.53
C ASN A 145 -1.82 -34.67 -10.16
N LYS A 146 -2.46 -35.42 -11.08
CA LYS A 146 -3.80 -35.99 -10.86
C LYS A 146 -3.89 -36.83 -9.58
N SER A 147 -2.80 -37.50 -9.19
CA SER A 147 -2.75 -38.36 -7.99
C SER A 147 -2.96 -37.60 -6.68
N GLN A 148 -2.65 -36.30 -6.65
CA GLN A 148 -2.74 -35.47 -5.44
C GLN A 148 -3.96 -34.54 -5.40
N LYS A 149 -4.92 -34.66 -6.34
CA LYS A 149 -6.16 -33.85 -6.36
C LYS A 149 -6.94 -33.90 -5.04
N HIS A 150 -6.91 -35.03 -4.35
CA HIS A 150 -7.55 -35.22 -3.05
C HIS A 150 -7.05 -34.22 -1.97
N ARG A 151 -5.85 -33.64 -2.13
CA ARG A 151 -5.29 -32.67 -1.16
C ARG A 151 -5.82 -31.24 -1.37
N VAL A 152 -6.51 -30.94 -2.48
CA VAL A 152 -7.05 -29.60 -2.75
C VAL A 152 -8.16 -29.24 -1.76
N LEU A 153 -9.10 -30.16 -1.51
CA LEU A 153 -10.21 -29.93 -0.58
C LEU A 153 -9.72 -29.57 0.84
N PRO A 154 -8.80 -30.36 1.45
CA PRO A 154 -8.17 -29.98 2.71
C PRO A 154 -7.47 -28.62 2.66
N TYR A 155 -6.81 -28.29 1.55
CA TYR A 155 -6.08 -27.04 1.41
C TYR A 155 -7.01 -25.82 1.38
N VAL A 156 -7.98 -25.76 0.46
CA VAL A 156 -8.93 -24.64 0.34
C VAL A 156 -9.76 -24.48 1.63
N LYS A 157 -10.10 -25.61 2.27
CA LYS A 157 -10.74 -25.62 3.59
C LYS A 157 -9.85 -24.98 4.66
N HIS A 158 -8.58 -25.35 4.69
CA HIS A 158 -7.62 -24.81 5.64
C HIS A 158 -7.41 -23.30 5.44
N ASP A 159 -7.30 -22.83 4.19
CA ASP A 159 -7.11 -21.41 3.88
C ASP A 159 -8.27 -20.54 4.35
N ALA A 160 -9.51 -20.95 4.06
CA ALA A 160 -10.69 -20.26 4.60
C ALA A 160 -10.70 -20.26 6.14
N GLN A 161 -10.35 -21.39 6.79
CA GLN A 161 -10.32 -21.49 8.25
C GLN A 161 -9.25 -20.60 8.89
N VAL A 162 -8.04 -20.57 8.31
CA VAL A 162 -6.94 -19.72 8.78
C VAL A 162 -7.36 -18.26 8.68
N LEU A 163 -7.87 -17.82 7.53
CA LEU A 163 -8.32 -16.44 7.37
C LEU A 163 -9.42 -16.08 8.37
N ALA A 164 -10.39 -16.96 8.59
CA ALA A 164 -11.48 -16.71 9.54
C ALA A 164 -10.94 -16.54 10.96
N PHE A 165 -9.98 -17.38 11.36
CA PHE A 165 -9.37 -17.34 12.67
C PHE A 165 -8.55 -16.06 12.88
N LEU A 166 -7.76 -15.68 11.87
CA LEU A 166 -7.00 -14.44 11.89
C LEU A 166 -7.89 -13.20 12.03
N LEU A 167 -8.97 -13.12 11.25
CA LEU A 167 -9.94 -12.03 11.33
C LEU A 167 -10.67 -12.03 12.68
N PHE A 168 -11.01 -13.19 13.22
CA PHE A 168 -11.62 -13.31 14.54
C PHE A 168 -10.71 -12.75 15.64
N ILE A 169 -9.43 -13.14 15.67
CA ILE A 169 -8.46 -12.62 16.65
C ILE A 169 -8.31 -11.11 16.49
N PHE A 170 -8.08 -10.63 15.26
CA PHE A 170 -7.92 -9.22 14.94
C PHE A 170 -9.12 -8.39 15.43
N LYS A 171 -10.34 -8.89 15.16
CA LYS A 171 -11.60 -8.28 15.58
C LYS A 171 -11.75 -8.25 17.10
N LYS A 172 -11.52 -9.38 17.78
CA LYS A 172 -11.67 -9.53 19.24
C LYS A 172 -10.77 -8.53 19.97
N GLN A 173 -9.52 -8.43 19.53
CA GLN A 173 -8.52 -7.55 20.11
C GLN A 173 -8.88 -6.06 19.97
N LEU A 174 -9.27 -5.62 18.77
CA LEU A 174 -9.61 -4.21 18.56
C LEU A 174 -10.94 -3.82 19.21
N ARG A 175 -11.92 -4.75 19.29
CA ARG A 175 -13.15 -4.52 20.04
C ARG A 175 -12.90 -4.33 21.52
N HIS A 176 -11.98 -5.11 22.10
CA HIS A 176 -11.59 -4.94 23.50
C HIS A 176 -11.05 -3.53 23.78
N ASN A 177 -10.26 -2.97 22.85
CA ASN A 177 -9.63 -1.66 23.04
C ASN A 177 -10.52 -0.47 22.66
N PHE A 178 -11.45 -0.61 21.70
CA PHE A 178 -12.16 0.53 21.08
C PHE A 178 -13.70 0.37 21.03
N LEU A 179 -14.25 -0.70 21.60
CA LEU A 179 -15.70 -0.96 21.71
C LEU A 179 -16.46 -0.89 20.38
N GLN A 180 -15.78 -1.07 19.24
CA GLN A 180 -16.38 -1.04 17.91
C GLN A 180 -15.81 -2.16 17.04
N ASP A 181 -16.62 -2.62 16.09
CA ASP A 181 -16.18 -3.58 15.11
C ASP A 181 -15.25 -2.92 14.08
N PRO A 182 -13.93 -3.24 14.10
CA PRO A 182 -12.97 -2.62 13.17
C PRO A 182 -13.27 -2.91 11.70
N LEU A 183 -13.95 -4.02 11.42
CA LEU A 183 -14.19 -4.53 10.08
C LEU A 183 -15.41 -3.87 9.38
N ILE A 184 -16.07 -2.91 10.05
CA ILE A 184 -17.09 -2.06 9.42
C ILE A 184 -16.47 -1.19 8.32
N SER A 185 -15.20 -0.79 8.50
CA SER A 185 -14.47 0.01 7.50
C SER A 185 -14.14 -0.81 6.23
N PHE A 186 -13.56 -0.18 5.21
CA PHE A 186 -13.09 -0.86 3.99
C PHE A 186 -11.61 -1.27 4.03
N GLY A 187 -10.90 -0.88 5.09
CA GLY A 187 -9.50 -1.20 5.30
C GLY A 187 -8.91 -0.43 6.47
N THR A 188 -7.63 -0.68 6.74
CA THR A 188 -6.88 -0.08 7.84
C THR A 188 -6.87 1.45 7.83
N PRO A 189 -6.73 2.17 6.69
CA PRO A 189 -6.75 3.63 6.69
C PRO A 189 -8.06 4.24 7.21
N GLY A 190 -9.21 3.68 6.79
CA GLY A 190 -10.52 4.12 7.27
C GLY A 190 -10.75 3.78 8.73
N MET A 191 -10.29 2.61 9.17
CA MET A 191 -10.34 2.21 10.57
C MET A 191 -9.48 3.11 11.46
N ALA A 192 -8.23 3.38 11.07
CA ALA A 192 -7.31 4.25 11.79
C ALA A 192 -7.90 5.66 11.95
N LEU A 193 -8.51 6.20 10.90
CA LEU A 193 -9.17 7.51 10.95
C LEU A 193 -10.37 7.51 11.92
N LYS A 194 -11.24 6.50 11.87
CA LYS A 194 -12.37 6.40 12.81
C LYS A 194 -11.91 6.32 14.27
N ILE A 195 -10.87 5.51 14.53
CA ILE A 195 -10.29 5.39 15.88
C ILE A 195 -9.72 6.75 16.30
N TYR A 196 -8.93 7.39 15.45
CA TYR A 196 -8.36 8.70 15.73
C TYR A 196 -9.45 9.74 16.01
N SER A 197 -10.43 9.88 15.11
CA SER A 197 -11.53 10.83 15.23
C SER A 197 -12.38 10.63 16.49
N LYS A 198 -12.55 9.39 16.94
CA LYS A 198 -13.39 9.08 18.11
C LYS A 198 -12.65 9.22 19.44
N PHE A 199 -11.38 8.81 19.50
CA PHE A 199 -10.67 8.63 20.78
C PHE A 199 -9.50 9.60 20.99
N PHE A 200 -8.97 10.20 19.92
CA PHE A 200 -7.71 10.96 19.98
C PHE A 200 -7.81 12.37 19.39
N HIS A 201 -8.87 12.68 18.65
CA HIS A 201 -9.01 13.94 17.95
C HIS A 201 -9.32 15.09 18.89
N GLU A 202 -8.50 16.14 18.81
CA GLU A 202 -8.76 17.43 19.44
C GLU A 202 -9.46 18.34 18.41
N LYS A 203 -10.46 19.12 18.83
CA LYS A 203 -11.28 19.95 17.91
C LYS A 203 -10.41 20.95 17.12
N ASN A 204 -10.82 21.26 15.89
CA ASN A 204 -10.25 22.31 15.02
C ASN A 204 -8.80 22.08 14.51
N ILE A 205 -8.27 20.86 14.58
CA ILE A 205 -6.90 20.59 14.08
C ILE A 205 -6.80 20.56 12.56
N PHE A 206 -7.86 20.11 11.85
CA PHE A 206 -7.73 19.76 10.44
C PHE A 206 -7.89 20.94 9.50
N THR A 207 -6.81 21.21 8.78
CA THR A 207 -6.72 22.20 7.72
C THR A 207 -7.58 21.80 6.51
N LYS A 208 -8.29 22.77 5.91
CA LYS A 208 -9.00 22.54 4.65
C LYS A 208 -8.00 22.15 3.56
N GLU A 209 -8.41 21.21 2.73
CA GLU A 209 -7.61 20.74 1.60
C GLU A 209 -7.39 21.86 0.59
N GLN A 210 -6.16 21.97 0.09
CA GLN A 210 -5.81 22.90 -0.98
C GLN A 210 -5.08 22.15 -2.10
N GLU A 211 -5.59 22.27 -3.33
CA GLU A 211 -5.01 21.64 -4.52
C GLU A 211 -3.59 22.16 -4.79
N THR A 212 -3.34 23.43 -4.45
CA THR A 212 -2.01 24.05 -4.49
C THR A 212 -1.02 23.29 -3.61
N ILE A 213 -1.35 23.07 -2.33
CA ILE A 213 -0.48 22.36 -1.39
C ILE A 213 -0.31 20.90 -1.78
N ARG A 214 -1.31 20.28 -2.40
CA ARG A 214 -1.22 18.90 -2.88
C ARG A 214 -0.04 18.66 -3.83
N LYS A 215 0.42 19.68 -4.57
CA LYS A 215 1.64 19.60 -5.40
C LYS A 215 2.92 19.37 -4.60
N SER A 216 2.94 19.74 -3.31
CA SER A 216 4.04 19.46 -2.38
C SER A 216 4.01 18.04 -1.81
N PHE A 217 2.84 17.37 -1.82
CA PHE A 217 2.69 16.05 -1.23
C PHE A 217 3.37 14.99 -2.09
N LYS A 218 4.59 14.63 -1.68
CA LYS A 218 5.47 13.66 -2.33
C LYS A 218 5.70 12.47 -1.38
N GLY A 219 6.09 11.33 -1.93
CA GLY A 219 6.42 10.13 -1.14
C GLY A 219 7.74 10.26 -0.35
N GLY A 220 8.26 9.11 0.09
CA GLY A 220 9.56 8.99 0.74
C GLY A 220 10.74 9.29 -0.19
N LEU A 221 11.92 9.47 0.41
CA LEU A 221 13.19 9.68 -0.28
C LEU A 221 13.75 8.35 -0.77
N ASN A 222 14.20 8.28 -2.02
CA ASN A 222 14.83 7.09 -2.60
C ASN A 222 16.22 7.44 -3.14
N PHE A 223 17.26 7.01 -2.45
CA PHE A 223 18.64 7.32 -2.86
C PHE A 223 19.34 6.09 -3.42
N ILE A 224 20.19 6.30 -4.44
CA ILE A 224 21.00 5.27 -5.05
C ILE A 224 22.34 5.88 -5.44
N LYS A 225 23.41 5.36 -4.84
CA LYS A 225 24.77 5.67 -5.27
C LYS A 225 24.99 4.92 -6.59
N GLN A 226 25.18 5.71 -7.67
CA GLN A 226 25.25 5.34 -9.08
C GLN A 226 25.48 3.84 -9.34
N GLN A 227 24.43 3.14 -9.79
CA GLN A 227 24.40 1.74 -10.25
C GLN A 227 25.38 0.78 -9.54
N SER A 228 25.41 0.84 -8.20
CA SER A 228 26.42 0.16 -7.41
C SER A 228 26.17 -1.35 -7.31
N ARG A 229 27.20 -2.12 -7.68
CA ARG A 229 27.40 -3.49 -7.24
C ARG A 229 28.42 -3.45 -6.11
N VAL A 230 28.06 -3.93 -4.94
CA VAL A 230 28.82 -3.72 -3.70
C VAL A 230 28.78 -4.97 -2.83
N LYS A 231 29.87 -5.23 -2.10
CA LYS A 231 30.01 -6.38 -1.19
C LYS A 231 29.94 -5.93 0.26
N GLY A 232 29.51 -6.82 1.17
CA GLY A 232 29.53 -6.56 2.61
C GLY A 232 28.47 -5.55 3.09
N VAL A 233 27.34 -5.44 2.39
CA VAL A 233 26.32 -4.42 2.69
C VAL A 233 25.47 -4.80 3.90
N LEU A 234 25.31 -3.87 4.82
CA LEU A 234 24.39 -3.93 5.94
C LEU A 234 23.09 -3.20 5.61
N GLY A 235 21.96 -3.77 6.02
CA GLY A 235 20.64 -3.16 5.86
C GLY A 235 20.05 -2.71 7.20
N PHE A 236 19.57 -1.48 7.27
CA PHE A 236 18.89 -0.87 8.41
C PHE A 236 17.56 -0.27 7.99
N ASP A 237 16.58 -0.26 8.89
CA ASP A 237 15.25 0.32 8.69
C ASP A 237 14.86 1.20 9.87
N ILE A 238 14.35 2.39 9.62
CA ILE A 238 13.89 3.27 10.71
C ILE A 238 12.58 2.72 11.26
N ASN A 239 12.57 2.44 12.56
CA ASN A 239 11.42 1.92 13.27
C ASN A 239 10.25 2.92 13.23
N SER A 240 9.29 2.67 12.33
CA SER A 240 8.07 3.47 12.19
C SER A 240 8.37 4.95 11.87
N LEU A 241 9.08 5.20 10.76
CA LEU A 241 9.48 6.54 10.31
C LEU A 241 8.32 7.55 10.29
N TYR A 242 7.22 7.28 9.57
CA TYR A 242 6.11 8.24 9.51
C TYR A 242 5.40 8.47 10.85
N PRO A 243 5.13 7.44 11.67
CA PRO A 243 4.71 7.63 13.07
C PRO A 243 5.66 8.50 13.89
N PHE A 244 6.97 8.35 13.72
CA PHE A 244 7.96 9.24 14.33
C PHE A 244 7.82 10.69 13.81
N CYS A 245 7.67 10.88 12.50
CA CYS A 245 7.44 12.19 11.90
C CYS A 245 6.11 12.84 12.34
N MET A 246 5.09 12.05 12.69
CA MET A 246 3.81 12.53 13.24
C MET A 246 3.93 13.17 14.62
N LEU A 247 5.07 13.01 15.30
CA LEU A 247 5.38 13.68 16.58
C LEU A 247 6.06 15.04 16.38
N ASN A 248 6.33 15.47 15.14
CA ASN A 248 6.87 16.80 14.87
C ASN A 248 5.79 17.88 14.93
N LYS A 249 6.21 19.14 14.80
CA LYS A 249 5.36 20.30 14.61
C LYS A 249 4.60 20.17 13.28
N LEU A 250 3.26 20.15 13.30
CA LEU A 250 2.41 19.93 12.12
C LEU A 250 1.49 21.14 11.83
N PRO A 251 1.14 21.40 10.55
CA PRO A 251 0.26 22.51 10.17
C PRO A 251 -1.20 22.25 10.59
N VAL A 252 -1.76 23.19 11.34
CA VAL A 252 -3.13 23.16 11.87
C VAL A 252 -3.85 24.49 11.59
N GLY A 253 -5.16 24.53 11.82
CA GLY A 253 -5.96 25.76 11.68
C GLY A 253 -6.27 26.16 10.24
N GLU A 254 -6.66 27.42 10.04
CA GLU A 254 -6.99 27.95 8.71
C GLU A 254 -5.74 28.57 8.04
N PRO A 255 -5.51 28.30 6.74
CA PRO A 255 -4.37 28.83 6.00
C PRO A 255 -4.45 30.34 5.78
N LYS A 256 -3.30 31.03 5.85
CA LYS A 256 -3.16 32.46 5.53
C LYS A 256 -2.18 32.66 4.38
N PHE A 257 -2.61 33.32 3.31
CA PHE A 257 -1.72 33.65 2.19
C PHE A 257 -0.78 34.82 2.56
N LYS A 258 0.50 34.70 2.20
CA LYS A 258 1.54 35.71 2.44
C LYS A 258 2.33 35.93 1.15
N LYS A 259 2.43 37.18 0.67
CA LYS A 259 3.29 37.54 -0.47
C LYS A 259 4.76 37.61 -0.05
N ASN A 260 5.04 38.36 1.02
CA ASN A 260 6.39 38.51 1.57
C ASN A 260 6.60 37.47 2.65
N VAL A 261 7.48 36.50 2.38
CA VAL A 261 7.80 35.40 3.29
C VAL A 261 9.23 35.57 3.78
N ILE A 262 9.38 35.73 5.10
CA ILE A 262 10.67 35.58 5.79
C ILE A 262 10.73 34.13 6.25
N LEU A 263 11.61 33.34 5.65
CA LEU A 263 11.54 31.87 5.77
C LEU A 263 11.76 31.40 7.19
N GLU A 264 12.65 32.05 7.94
CA GLU A 264 13.05 31.70 9.30
C GLU A 264 11.85 31.56 10.25
N ASP A 265 10.96 32.56 10.24
CA ASP A 265 9.78 32.63 11.11
C ASP A 265 8.53 31.98 10.50
N PHE A 266 8.60 31.60 9.22
CA PHE A 266 7.45 31.08 8.48
C PHE A 266 7.23 29.59 8.74
N PHE A 267 5.98 29.20 9.01
CA PHE A 267 5.57 27.81 9.12
C PHE A 267 4.39 27.52 8.18
N GLY A 268 4.59 26.63 7.21
CA GLY A 268 3.57 26.34 6.20
C GLY A 268 4.17 25.86 4.90
N PHE A 269 3.65 26.34 3.77
CA PHE A 269 4.11 25.95 2.44
C PHE A 269 4.54 27.16 1.63
N VAL A 270 5.71 27.09 1.02
CA VAL A 270 6.30 28.17 0.22
C VAL A 270 6.34 27.80 -1.24
N TYR A 271 6.01 28.74 -2.11
CA TYR A 271 6.28 28.63 -3.53
C TYR A 271 7.68 29.15 -3.82
N VAL A 272 8.52 28.25 -4.31
CA VAL A 272 9.90 28.51 -4.67
C VAL A 272 10.00 28.57 -6.18
N LYS A 273 10.39 29.74 -6.71
CA LYS A 273 10.62 29.92 -8.15
C LYS A 273 11.89 29.22 -8.60
N SER A 274 12.95 29.31 -7.81
CA SER A 274 14.22 28.64 -8.08
C SER A 274 14.98 28.33 -6.79
N LEU A 275 15.78 27.28 -6.85
CA LEU A 275 16.77 26.92 -5.84
C LEU A 275 18.12 26.81 -6.53
N LYS A 276 19.14 27.43 -5.94
CA LYS A 276 20.51 27.39 -6.47
C LYS A 276 21.45 26.98 -5.35
N LYS A 277 22.21 25.91 -5.58
CA LYS A 277 23.28 25.54 -4.66
C LYS A 277 24.45 26.50 -4.85
N LEU A 278 24.92 27.11 -3.77
CA LEU A 278 26.13 27.92 -3.84
C LEU A 278 27.31 27.01 -4.18
N SER A 279 28.05 27.35 -5.25
CA SER A 279 29.37 26.78 -5.49
C SER A 279 30.27 27.21 -4.33
N ARG A 280 31.00 26.25 -3.74
CA ARG A 280 32.03 26.55 -2.73
C ARG A 280 33.01 27.55 -3.35
N GLY A 281 32.96 28.79 -2.87
CA GLY A 281 33.67 29.95 -3.44
C GLY A 281 33.24 31.29 -2.82
N ALA A 282 32.04 31.36 -2.22
CA ALA A 282 31.68 32.45 -1.32
C ALA A 282 31.98 32.04 0.14
N SER A 283 32.96 32.70 0.74
CA SER A 283 33.55 32.50 2.05
C SER A 283 32.62 31.97 3.16
N VAL A 284 32.80 30.69 3.52
CA VAL A 284 32.76 30.18 4.91
C VAL A 284 33.82 29.08 5.00
N ILE A 285 34.80 29.29 5.87
CA ILE A 285 35.99 28.46 6.12
C ILE A 285 35.60 27.00 6.41
N GLY A 286 36.22 26.03 5.70
CA GLY A 286 36.05 24.60 6.01
C GLY A 286 36.38 23.60 4.89
N ASN A 287 37.67 23.51 4.57
CA ASN A 287 38.44 22.38 4.03
C ASN A 287 37.95 21.52 2.83
N ASN A 288 38.86 21.48 1.85
CA ASN A 288 39.02 20.57 0.72
C ASN A 288 38.42 19.17 0.90
N SER A 289 37.57 18.76 -0.05
CA SER A 289 37.15 17.36 -0.23
C SER A 289 36.65 17.12 -1.66
N ASN A 290 37.40 16.32 -2.42
CA ASN A 290 37.10 15.79 -3.75
C ASN A 290 36.01 14.69 -3.72
N HIS A 291 34.89 14.95 -3.07
CA HIS A 291 33.71 14.08 -3.13
C HIS A 291 32.46 14.92 -3.38
N SER A 292 31.92 14.80 -4.60
CA SER A 292 30.59 15.27 -4.95
C SER A 292 29.57 14.67 -3.98
N LEU A 293 28.89 15.54 -3.21
CA LEU A 293 27.74 15.17 -2.38
C LEU A 293 26.77 14.32 -3.20
N PRO A 294 26.24 13.20 -2.67
CA PRO A 294 25.50 12.27 -3.50
C PRO A 294 24.21 12.89 -4.06
N PRO A 295 24.02 12.81 -5.39
CA PRO A 295 22.73 12.94 -6.01
C PRO A 295 21.68 12.01 -5.42
N SER A 296 20.64 12.52 -4.77
CA SER A 296 19.46 11.69 -4.48
C SER A 296 18.24 12.24 -5.19
N ALA A 297 17.59 11.41 -6.00
CA ALA A 297 16.22 11.67 -6.44
C ALA A 297 15.31 11.53 -5.20
N PRO A 298 14.49 12.53 -4.83
CA PRO A 298 13.92 13.59 -5.64
C PRO A 298 14.57 14.98 -5.42
N TYR A 299 15.72 15.05 -4.75
CA TYR A 299 16.46 16.29 -4.49
C TYR A 299 17.29 16.79 -5.68
N GLU A 300 17.77 15.94 -6.59
CA GLU A 300 18.53 16.47 -7.73
C GLU A 300 17.65 17.06 -8.81
N GLU A 301 16.80 16.27 -9.44
CA GLU A 301 16.22 16.72 -10.71
C GLU A 301 15.11 17.76 -10.54
N LYS A 302 14.42 17.79 -9.39
CA LYS A 302 13.32 18.73 -9.15
C LYS A 302 13.67 19.90 -8.24
N LEU A 303 14.61 19.75 -7.31
CA LEU A 303 15.03 20.85 -6.44
C LEU A 303 16.24 21.61 -7.00
N LEU A 304 17.08 21.03 -7.87
CA LEU A 304 18.12 21.78 -8.60
C LEU A 304 17.65 22.29 -9.97
N SER A 305 16.51 21.80 -10.48
CA SER A 305 15.93 22.40 -11.68
C SER A 305 15.48 23.84 -11.38
N SER A 306 15.66 24.76 -12.32
CA SER A 306 15.01 26.08 -12.32
C SER A 306 13.47 26.00 -12.47
N THR A 307 12.86 24.87 -12.08
CA THR A 307 11.43 24.63 -12.16
C THR A 307 10.78 25.08 -10.86
N PRO A 308 9.75 25.92 -10.94
CA PRO A 308 9.02 26.33 -9.75
C PRO A 308 8.36 25.14 -9.03
N MET A 309 8.33 25.19 -7.70
CA MET A 309 7.74 24.14 -6.88
C MET A 309 7.14 24.67 -5.58
N ILE A 310 6.39 23.83 -4.89
CA ILE A 310 5.88 24.11 -3.55
C ILE A 310 6.59 23.19 -2.57
N LEU A 311 7.21 23.78 -1.55
CA LEU A 311 7.89 23.06 -0.48
C LEU A 311 7.21 23.33 0.85
N PHE A 312 7.27 22.34 1.75
CA PHE A 312 7.03 22.60 3.16
C PHE A 312 8.16 23.50 3.70
N SER A 313 7.82 24.46 4.55
CA SER A 313 8.78 25.48 5.05
C SER A 313 10.00 24.84 5.70
N GLU A 314 9.83 23.75 6.46
CA GLU A 314 10.95 23.07 7.11
C GLU A 314 11.88 22.35 6.12
N GLU A 315 11.37 21.90 4.96
CA GLU A 315 12.22 21.40 3.87
C GLU A 315 13.02 22.54 3.23
N ALA A 316 12.41 23.71 3.04
CA ALA A 316 13.11 24.87 2.52
C ALA A 316 14.18 25.36 3.52
N LYS A 317 13.87 25.46 4.81
CA LYS A 317 14.84 25.80 5.87
C LYS A 317 16.00 24.79 5.90
N TYR A 318 15.70 23.50 5.75
CA TYR A 318 16.72 22.46 5.67
C TYR A 318 17.61 22.65 4.43
N ALA A 319 17.05 22.96 3.27
CA ALA A 319 17.84 23.26 2.07
C ALA A 319 18.74 24.49 2.24
N GLN A 320 18.24 25.57 2.87
CA GLN A 320 19.05 26.76 3.17
C GLN A 320 20.26 26.41 4.07
N LYS A 321 20.05 25.57 5.09
CA LYS A 321 21.15 25.04 5.94
C LYS A 321 22.18 24.22 5.16
N LEU A 322 21.80 23.62 4.04
CA LEU A 322 22.72 22.90 3.14
C LEU A 322 23.45 23.83 2.14
N GLY A 323 23.25 25.15 2.23
CA GLY A 323 23.91 26.15 1.38
C GLY A 323 23.16 26.44 0.07
N TYR A 324 21.84 26.23 0.04
CA TYR A 324 21.00 26.60 -1.10
C TYR A 324 20.46 28.03 -0.92
N LEU A 325 20.56 28.84 -1.97
CA LEU A 325 19.77 30.07 -2.13
C LEU A 325 18.37 29.70 -2.65
N ILE A 326 17.34 30.29 -2.03
CA ILE A 326 15.93 29.95 -2.29
C ILE A 326 15.19 31.23 -2.68
N ASP A 327 14.68 31.28 -3.91
CA ASP A 327 13.85 32.40 -4.40
C ASP A 327 12.36 32.11 -4.10
N ILE A 328 11.88 32.63 -2.98
CA ILE A 328 10.48 32.49 -2.52
C ILE A 328 9.64 33.65 -3.08
N ARG A 329 8.48 33.34 -3.67
CA ARG A 329 7.56 34.37 -4.21
C ARG A 329 6.33 34.62 -3.37
N TRP A 330 5.89 33.61 -2.63
CA TRP A 330 4.76 33.66 -1.72
C TRP A 330 4.71 32.39 -0.87
N GLY A 331 3.89 32.39 0.16
CA GLY A 331 3.64 31.23 1.01
C GLY A 331 2.20 31.17 1.52
N ILE A 332 1.80 29.98 1.95
CA ILE A 332 0.58 29.71 2.69
C ILE A 332 0.99 29.31 4.11
N GLU A 333 0.81 30.23 5.04
CA GLU A 333 1.13 30.12 6.45
C GLU A 333 0.05 29.32 7.19
N TYR A 334 0.49 28.56 8.19
CA TYR A 334 -0.35 27.79 9.08
C TYR A 334 0.05 28.02 10.53
N GLU A 335 -0.94 27.90 11.42
CA GLU A 335 -0.63 27.60 12.81
C GLU A 335 -0.01 26.21 12.92
N SER A 336 0.56 25.92 14.09
CA SER A 336 1.38 24.75 14.26
C SER A 336 1.17 24.09 15.61
N SER A 337 1.11 22.76 15.63
CA SER A 337 1.00 22.02 16.89
C SER A 337 1.88 20.77 16.86
N PHE A 338 2.49 20.46 18.00
CA PHE A 338 3.11 19.15 18.24
C PHE A 338 2.03 18.12 18.62
N SER A 339 1.01 18.49 19.39
CA SER A 339 0.10 17.53 20.07
C SER A 339 -0.74 16.65 19.16
N VAL A 340 -0.91 17.02 17.88
CA VAL A 340 -1.88 16.46 16.93
C VAL A 340 -2.00 14.93 17.00
N PHE A 341 -0.88 14.21 16.98
CA PHE A 341 -0.88 12.75 17.00
C PHE A 341 -0.18 12.15 18.23
N HIS A 342 0.26 12.94 19.21
CA HIS A 342 1.07 12.46 20.32
C HIS A 342 0.41 11.31 21.09
N LYS A 343 -0.83 11.51 21.55
CA LYS A 343 -1.59 10.48 22.29
C LYS A 343 -1.83 9.22 21.44
N PHE A 344 -2.16 9.41 20.17
CA PHE A 344 -2.41 8.32 19.22
C PHE A 344 -1.16 7.47 18.97
N ILE A 345 -0.03 8.12 18.64
CA ILE A 345 1.23 7.42 18.37
C ILE A 345 1.75 6.73 19.63
N ASN A 346 1.76 7.40 20.78
CA ASN A 346 2.24 6.80 22.03
C ASN A 346 1.41 5.57 22.43
N TYR A 347 0.08 5.65 22.33
CA TYR A 347 -0.80 4.51 22.63
C TYR A 347 -0.47 3.30 21.75
N PHE A 348 -0.48 3.47 20.42
CA PHE A 348 -0.24 2.36 19.51
C PHE A 348 1.22 1.90 19.51
N TYR A 349 2.17 2.78 19.78
CA TYR A 349 3.57 2.41 19.89
C TYR A 349 3.82 1.52 21.11
N ASN A 350 3.20 1.85 22.26
CA ASN A 350 3.24 1.02 23.46
C ASN A 350 2.52 -0.32 23.23
N LEU A 351 1.37 -0.30 22.57
CA LEU A 351 0.67 -1.53 22.18
C LEU A 351 1.54 -2.40 21.25
N LYS A 352 2.29 -1.79 20.32
CA LYS A 352 3.20 -2.50 19.42
C LYS A 352 4.37 -3.18 20.15
N LYS A 353 4.85 -2.56 21.24
CA LYS A 353 5.91 -3.08 22.12
C LYS A 353 5.44 -4.23 23.01
N SER A 354 4.13 -4.36 23.27
CA SER A 354 3.62 -5.53 24.00
C SER A 354 3.96 -6.81 23.24
N HIS A 355 4.52 -7.83 23.91
CA HIS A 355 5.04 -9.07 23.30
C HIS A 355 3.97 -9.96 22.61
N HIS A 356 2.75 -9.47 22.42
CA HIS A 356 1.70 -10.15 21.66
C HIS A 356 1.80 -9.81 20.18
N SER A 357 2.08 -10.82 19.34
CA SER A 357 2.31 -10.62 17.89
C SER A 357 1.14 -9.92 17.18
N THR A 358 -0.10 -10.20 17.59
CA THR A 358 -1.30 -9.59 17.02
C THR A 358 -1.45 -8.11 17.41
N ASN A 359 -1.05 -7.72 18.64
CA ASN A 359 -0.92 -6.32 19.07
C ASN A 359 0.11 -5.59 18.23
N SER A 360 1.27 -6.22 18.01
CA SER A 360 2.34 -5.63 17.21
C SER A 360 1.90 -5.34 15.77
N ILE A 361 1.24 -6.30 15.12
CA ILE A 361 0.77 -6.17 13.74
C ILE A 361 -0.32 -5.10 13.62
N SER A 362 -1.38 -5.19 14.43
CA SER A 362 -2.51 -4.26 14.33
C SER A 362 -2.09 -2.83 14.63
N ALA A 363 -1.26 -2.61 15.66
CA ALA A 363 -0.76 -1.31 16.01
C ALA A 363 0.17 -0.73 14.93
N LYS A 364 1.10 -1.53 14.38
CA LYS A 364 1.96 -1.10 13.26
C LYS A 364 1.12 -0.64 12.06
N LEU A 365 0.11 -1.43 11.69
CA LEU A 365 -0.76 -1.14 10.56
C LEU A 365 -1.59 0.14 10.79
N ILE A 366 -2.18 0.30 11.97
CA ILE A 366 -2.99 1.48 12.32
C ILE A 366 -2.15 2.76 12.28
N MET A 367 -0.99 2.77 12.93
CA MET A 367 -0.10 3.94 12.95
C MET A 367 0.34 4.34 11.54
N ASN A 368 0.78 3.38 10.73
CA ASN A 368 1.28 3.65 9.39
C ASN A 368 0.17 4.04 8.39
N SER A 369 -1.10 3.74 8.68
CA SER A 369 -2.19 3.98 7.73
C SER A 369 -2.86 5.35 7.88
N LEU A 370 -2.75 5.99 9.06
CA LEU A 370 -3.47 7.22 9.35
C LEU A 370 -3.02 8.39 8.46
N TYR A 371 -1.72 8.66 8.35
CA TYR A 371 -1.23 9.78 7.54
C TYR A 371 -1.60 9.62 6.06
N GLY A 372 -1.54 8.37 5.54
CA GLY A 372 -1.95 8.05 4.18
C GLY A 372 -3.42 8.37 3.94
N ARG A 373 -4.28 8.10 4.92
CA ARG A 373 -5.71 8.46 4.87
C ARG A 373 -5.91 9.97 4.75
N LEU A 374 -5.13 10.77 5.48
CA LEU A 374 -5.21 12.23 5.46
C LEU A 374 -4.78 12.82 4.10
N GLY A 375 -3.87 12.15 3.39
CA GLY A 375 -3.43 12.54 2.06
C GLY A 375 -4.30 12.06 0.89
N MET A 376 -5.34 11.25 1.14
CA MET A 376 -6.24 10.74 0.09
C MET A 376 -6.95 11.90 -0.63
N ARG A 377 -7.20 11.74 -1.93
CA ARG A 377 -8.02 12.68 -2.70
C ARG A 377 -9.49 12.56 -2.28
N LYS A 378 -10.24 13.65 -2.33
CA LYS A 378 -11.69 13.59 -2.08
C LYS A 378 -12.47 13.00 -3.26
N ASN A 379 -12.01 13.25 -4.48
CA ASN A 379 -12.71 12.84 -5.69
C ASN A 379 -12.13 11.52 -6.19
N TYR A 380 -12.85 10.42 -5.93
CA TYR A 380 -12.63 9.15 -6.60
C TYR A 380 -13.76 8.92 -7.60
N PRO A 381 -13.45 8.32 -8.76
CA PRO A 381 -14.50 7.92 -9.68
C PRO A 381 -15.39 6.85 -9.03
N SER A 382 -16.67 6.88 -9.36
CA SER A 382 -17.58 5.79 -9.06
C SER A 382 -17.52 4.73 -10.16
N TYR A 383 -17.88 3.50 -9.82
CA TYR A 383 -17.90 2.38 -10.74
C TYR A 383 -19.27 1.73 -10.68
N GLN A 384 -19.80 1.39 -11.85
CA GLN A 384 -21.11 0.75 -11.97
C GLN A 384 -21.11 -0.24 -13.12
N ILE A 385 -21.97 -1.26 -12.99
CA ILE A 385 -22.25 -2.20 -14.07
C ILE A 385 -23.56 -1.73 -14.69
N VAL A 386 -23.53 -1.51 -15.99
CA VAL A 386 -24.66 -1.01 -16.78
C VAL A 386 -24.91 -1.92 -17.97
N ASP A 387 -26.13 -1.93 -18.47
CA ASP A 387 -26.42 -2.59 -19.73
C ASP A 387 -26.06 -1.72 -20.94
N ARG A 388 -26.36 -2.20 -22.15
CA ARG A 388 -26.06 -1.49 -23.39
C ARG A 388 -26.89 -0.22 -23.57
N PHE A 389 -28.13 -0.21 -23.09
CA PHE A 389 -29.07 0.90 -23.23
C PHE A 389 -28.70 2.00 -22.24
N ASP A 390 -28.45 1.64 -20.98
CA ASP A 390 -27.94 2.54 -19.95
C ASP A 390 -26.61 3.20 -20.39
N LEU A 391 -25.70 2.41 -20.99
CA LEU A 391 -24.43 2.93 -21.49
C LEU A 391 -24.64 3.98 -22.59
N HIS A 392 -25.56 3.71 -23.52
CA HIS A 392 -25.92 4.64 -24.59
C HIS A 392 -26.56 5.91 -24.02
N GLU A 393 -27.49 5.78 -23.08
CA GLU A 393 -28.15 6.89 -22.40
C GLU A 393 -27.13 7.79 -21.69
N LEU A 394 -26.25 7.22 -20.86
CA LEU A 394 -25.20 7.96 -20.16
C LEU A 394 -24.27 8.70 -21.13
N SER A 395 -23.95 8.09 -22.27
CA SER A 395 -23.12 8.71 -23.31
C SER A 395 -23.85 9.87 -24.00
N SER A 396 -25.15 9.70 -24.30
CA SER A 396 -26.00 10.74 -24.91
C SER A 396 -26.25 11.95 -24.00
N GLN A 397 -26.26 11.74 -22.68
CA GLN A 397 -26.36 12.81 -21.66
C GLN A 397 -25.06 13.60 -21.48
N GLY A 398 -24.00 13.30 -22.25
CA GLY A 398 -22.71 13.98 -22.16
C GLY A 398 -21.93 13.69 -20.88
N LYS A 399 -22.32 12.69 -20.08
CA LYS A 399 -21.60 12.33 -18.85
C LYS A 399 -20.21 11.79 -19.20
N ASN A 400 -19.20 12.17 -18.43
CA ASN A 400 -17.83 11.67 -18.59
C ASN A 400 -17.70 10.23 -18.05
N VAL A 401 -18.24 9.29 -18.81
CA VAL A 401 -18.16 7.85 -18.55
C VAL A 401 -17.07 7.20 -19.38
N LYS A 402 -16.30 6.32 -18.75
CA LYS A 402 -15.27 5.53 -19.42
C LYS A 402 -15.61 4.05 -19.30
N LEU A 403 -15.75 3.39 -20.45
CA LEU A 403 -15.84 1.93 -20.49
C LEU A 403 -14.53 1.30 -19.99
N ILE A 404 -14.63 0.51 -18.91
CA ILE A 404 -13.49 -0.19 -18.32
C ILE A 404 -13.41 -1.63 -18.85
N ARG A 405 -14.56 -2.30 -18.95
CA ARG A 405 -14.64 -3.71 -19.37
C ARG A 405 -16.04 -4.08 -19.86
N SER A 406 -16.14 -4.93 -20.88
CA SER A 406 -17.35 -5.67 -21.21
C SER A 406 -17.26 -7.07 -20.61
N PHE A 407 -18.31 -7.51 -19.92
CA PHE A 407 -18.43 -8.87 -19.38
C PHE A 407 -19.25 -9.75 -20.31
N THR A 408 -20.34 -9.19 -20.83
CA THR A 408 -21.23 -9.78 -21.85
C THR A 408 -21.67 -8.67 -22.81
N PRO A 409 -22.36 -9.00 -23.92
CA PRO A 409 -22.97 -7.99 -24.79
C PRO A 409 -23.96 -7.03 -24.10
N ASN A 410 -24.45 -7.39 -22.92
CA ASN A 410 -25.44 -6.62 -22.15
C ASN A 410 -24.95 -6.24 -20.74
N ALA A 411 -23.65 -6.34 -20.45
CA ALA A 411 -23.10 -5.97 -19.14
C ALA A 411 -21.71 -5.34 -19.25
N TYR A 412 -21.62 -4.07 -18.86
CA TYR A 412 -20.44 -3.23 -19.02
C TYR A 412 -20.04 -2.59 -17.69
N LEU A 413 -18.78 -2.74 -17.29
CA LEU A 413 -18.19 -1.96 -16.20
C LEU A 413 -17.79 -0.58 -16.73
N ILE A 414 -18.34 0.47 -16.13
CA ILE A 414 -17.95 1.84 -16.43
C ILE A 414 -17.39 2.56 -15.21
N GLU A 415 -16.54 3.54 -15.49
CA GLU A 415 -15.98 4.50 -14.54
C GLU A 415 -16.65 5.85 -14.80
N ASN A 416 -17.32 6.42 -13.80
CA ASN A 416 -17.92 7.75 -13.85
C ASN A 416 -17.06 8.71 -13.00
N LYS A 417 -16.53 9.76 -13.63
CA LYS A 417 -15.64 10.72 -12.97
C LYS A 417 -16.36 11.91 -12.32
N GLU A 418 -17.63 12.09 -12.61
CA GLU A 418 -18.42 13.26 -12.18
C GLU A 418 -19.18 12.99 -10.87
N GLU A 419 -19.52 11.73 -10.58
CA GLU A 419 -20.16 11.35 -9.32
C GLU A 419 -19.15 10.90 -8.26
N SER A 420 -18.72 11.83 -7.38
CA SER A 420 -18.19 11.43 -6.07
C SER A 420 -19.34 11.34 -5.06
N LYS A 421 -20.03 10.19 -4.99
CA LYS A 421 -21.06 9.95 -3.94
C LYS A 421 -20.50 9.96 -2.51
N TYR A 422 -19.18 9.91 -2.35
CA TYR A 422 -18.50 9.89 -1.05
C TYR A 422 -17.94 11.26 -0.67
N ASN A 423 -18.82 12.14 -0.18
CA ASN A 423 -18.42 13.42 0.37
C ASN A 423 -17.73 13.24 1.74
N ARG A 424 -16.51 13.80 1.84
CA ARG A 424 -15.84 14.33 3.05
C ARG A 424 -15.60 13.37 4.23
N THR A 425 -14.63 12.47 4.06
CA THR A 425 -13.82 12.08 5.24
C THR A 425 -12.78 13.15 5.54
N LEU A 426 -12.49 13.32 6.83
CA LEU A 426 -11.38 14.09 7.36
C LEU A 426 -10.09 13.80 6.57
N ALA A 427 -9.69 14.75 5.75
CA ALA A 427 -8.50 14.71 4.91
C ALA A 427 -7.76 16.03 5.09
N SER A 428 -6.45 15.96 5.29
CA SER A 428 -5.57 17.11 5.40
C SER A 428 -4.29 16.82 4.64
N THR A 429 -4.27 17.30 3.41
CA THR A 429 -3.07 17.24 2.56
C THR A 429 -1.90 18.03 3.15
N PRO A 430 -2.10 19.19 3.80
CA PRO A 430 -1.01 19.89 4.50
C PRO A 430 -0.32 19.01 5.56
N ILE A 431 -1.09 18.34 6.43
CA ILE A 431 -0.53 17.44 7.45
C ILE A 431 0.21 16.26 6.81
N ALA A 432 -0.42 15.59 5.83
CA ALA A 432 0.20 14.46 5.15
C ALA A 432 1.50 14.87 4.43
N SER A 433 1.52 16.05 3.80
CA SER A 433 2.71 16.60 3.15
C SER A 433 3.82 16.86 4.15
N ALA A 434 3.55 17.58 5.24
CA ALA A 434 4.52 17.86 6.30
C ALA A 434 5.14 16.58 6.89
N ILE A 435 4.33 15.56 7.19
CA ILE A 435 4.81 14.25 7.68
C ILE A 435 5.80 13.62 6.68
N THR A 436 5.48 13.63 5.39
CA THR A 436 6.38 13.06 4.38
C THR A 436 7.65 13.90 4.18
N SER A 437 7.54 15.22 4.29
CA SER A 437 8.65 16.17 4.27
C SER A 437 9.65 15.90 5.39
N TYR A 438 9.17 15.74 6.63
CA TYR A 438 10.04 15.34 7.74
C TYR A 438 10.71 13.98 7.52
N GLY A 439 9.99 13.01 6.94
CA GLY A 439 10.56 11.71 6.59
C GLY A 439 11.71 11.83 5.58
N ARG A 440 11.54 12.67 4.55
CA ARG A 440 12.60 12.95 3.57
C ARG A 440 13.80 13.64 4.19
N ILE A 441 13.58 14.67 5.03
CA ILE A 441 14.66 15.36 5.76
C ILE A 441 15.44 14.36 6.61
N THR A 442 14.74 13.52 7.38
CA THR A 442 15.34 12.52 8.27
C THR A 442 16.28 11.60 7.51
N ILE A 443 15.81 11.02 6.40
CA ILE A 443 16.62 10.09 5.60
C ILE A 443 17.76 10.80 4.87
N HIS A 444 17.52 12.02 4.38
CA HIS A 444 18.55 12.82 3.72
C HIS A 444 19.71 13.10 4.68
N GLN A 445 19.42 13.47 5.93
CA GLN A 445 20.45 13.69 6.96
C GLN A 445 21.36 12.47 7.14
N TRP A 446 20.82 11.25 7.06
CA TRP A 446 21.61 10.03 7.14
C TRP A 446 22.42 9.75 5.88
N ILE A 447 21.86 10.01 4.70
CA ILE A 447 22.56 9.85 3.41
C ILE A 447 23.75 10.79 3.29
N THR A 448 23.65 12.00 3.84
CA THR A 448 24.70 13.03 3.73
C THR A 448 25.77 12.99 4.81
N ARG A 449 25.69 12.05 5.76
CA ARG A 449 26.71 11.87 6.80
C ARG A 449 28.00 11.35 6.17
N LYS A 450 29.12 12.03 6.44
CA LYS A 450 30.41 11.70 5.84
C LYS A 450 30.95 10.34 6.34
N GLU A 451 30.59 9.98 7.56
CA GLU A 451 30.98 8.74 8.20
C GLU A 451 30.20 7.51 7.71
N LEU A 452 29.13 7.72 6.92
CA LEU A 452 28.30 6.64 6.39
C LEU A 452 28.42 6.53 4.89
N GLU A 453 28.88 5.38 4.42
CA GLU A 453 28.86 5.06 3.00
C GLU A 453 27.52 4.41 2.60
N ILE A 454 26.52 5.25 2.34
CA ILE A 454 25.22 4.79 1.86
C ILE A 454 25.27 4.47 0.36
N HIS A 455 24.76 3.29 -0.01
CA HIS A 455 24.62 2.84 -1.40
C HIS A 455 23.19 2.88 -1.91
N TYR A 456 22.22 2.64 -1.02
CA TYR A 456 20.80 2.63 -1.37
C TYR A 456 19.93 3.03 -0.20
N SER A 457 18.83 3.71 -0.49
CA SER A 457 17.73 3.97 0.44
C SER A 457 16.39 3.90 -0.28
N ASP A 458 15.40 3.31 0.37
CA ASP A 458 14.00 3.35 -0.05
C ASP A 458 13.13 3.73 1.16
N THR A 459 12.67 4.98 1.17
CA THR A 459 11.75 5.60 2.14
C THR A 459 12.22 5.65 3.58
N ASP A 460 12.44 4.52 4.23
CA ASP A 460 12.81 4.35 5.65
C ASP A 460 14.02 3.42 5.84
N SER A 461 14.48 2.78 4.77
CA SER A 461 15.60 1.85 4.78
C SER A 461 16.91 2.47 4.29
N LEU A 462 18.04 2.01 4.85
CA LEU A 462 19.40 2.37 4.45
C LEU A 462 20.24 1.11 4.23
N TYR A 463 21.02 1.11 3.17
CA TYR A 463 21.99 0.07 2.85
C TYR A 463 23.38 0.70 2.77
N THR A 464 24.27 0.24 3.65
CA THR A 464 25.54 0.89 3.97
C THR A 464 26.64 -0.12 4.20
N LEU A 465 27.90 0.28 3.99
CA LEU A 465 29.07 -0.52 4.38
C LEU A 465 29.40 -0.38 5.88
N SER A 466 29.15 0.80 6.44
CA SER A 466 29.40 1.09 7.86
C SER A 466 28.07 1.23 8.60
N PRO A 467 27.89 0.58 9.77
CA PRO A 467 26.66 0.72 10.54
C PRO A 467 26.47 2.16 11.03
N PRO A 468 25.22 2.62 11.22
CA PRO A 468 24.95 3.84 12.00
C PRO A 468 25.56 3.76 13.40
N PRO A 469 25.83 4.89 14.08
CA PRO A 469 26.36 4.87 15.43
C PRO A 469 25.43 4.09 16.37
N VAL A 470 26.02 3.32 17.30
CA VAL A 470 25.31 2.33 18.15
C VAL A 470 24.13 2.94 18.91
N ASN A 471 24.24 4.18 19.37
CA ASN A 471 23.18 4.89 20.09
C ASN A 471 21.88 5.05 19.27
N PHE A 472 21.96 4.98 17.94
CA PHE A 472 20.81 5.05 17.03
C PHE A 472 20.27 3.67 16.64
N ILE A 473 20.87 2.57 17.09
CA ILE A 473 20.45 1.21 16.77
C ILE A 473 19.76 0.61 17.99
N ASN A 474 18.44 0.71 18.05
CA ASN A 474 17.65 0.20 19.17
C ASN A 474 16.16 0.04 18.77
N ASP A 475 15.35 -0.47 19.70
CA ASP A 475 13.92 -0.71 19.49
C ASP A 475 13.01 0.51 19.76
N ASN A 476 13.56 1.72 19.86
CA ASN A 476 12.79 2.95 20.04
C ASN A 476 12.24 3.51 18.73
N LEU A 477 11.23 4.36 18.85
CA LEU A 477 10.54 4.99 17.73
C LEU A 477 11.53 5.93 17.01
N GLY A 478 11.63 5.83 15.70
CA GLY A 478 12.57 6.64 14.91
C GLY A 478 14.04 6.19 14.95
N SER A 479 14.38 5.15 15.71
CA SER A 479 15.72 4.53 15.72
C SER A 479 15.85 3.45 14.63
N PHE A 480 17.08 3.09 14.28
CA PHE A 480 17.34 2.03 13.31
C PHE A 480 17.18 0.64 13.92
N LYS A 481 16.52 -0.23 13.16
CA LYS A 481 16.55 -1.67 13.35
C LYS A 481 17.37 -2.32 12.26
N LYS A 482 18.19 -3.30 12.64
CA LYS A 482 18.94 -4.10 11.68
C LYS A 482 17.97 -4.99 10.91
N ILE A 483 18.02 -4.94 9.58
CA ILE A 483 17.17 -5.77 8.71
C ILE A 483 17.69 -7.21 8.69
N ASN A 484 19.02 -7.38 8.71
CA ASN A 484 19.67 -8.69 8.61
C ASN A 484 20.76 -8.84 9.69
N PRO A 485 20.93 -10.03 10.29
CA PRO A 485 21.91 -10.23 11.36
C PRO A 485 23.35 -10.02 10.88
N SER A 486 23.65 -10.49 9.67
CA SER A 486 24.98 -10.37 9.04
C SER A 486 24.93 -9.47 7.79
N PRO A 487 26.08 -8.99 7.30
CA PRO A 487 26.19 -8.33 6.00
C PRO A 487 25.79 -9.25 4.83
N TRP A 488 25.34 -8.67 3.73
CA TRP A 488 25.16 -9.39 2.48
C TRP A 488 26.49 -9.54 1.77
N ASP A 489 26.76 -10.72 1.20
CA ASP A 489 27.99 -10.98 0.45
C ASP A 489 28.08 -10.05 -0.75
N GLU A 490 26.93 -9.81 -1.39
CA GLU A 490 26.82 -8.97 -2.57
C GLU A 490 25.44 -8.32 -2.70
N ALA A 491 25.41 -7.09 -3.18
CA ALA A 491 24.19 -6.37 -3.52
C ALA A 491 24.34 -5.66 -4.89
N ILE A 492 23.24 -5.59 -5.64
CA ILE A 492 23.13 -4.84 -6.90
C ILE A 492 21.99 -3.84 -6.73
N PHE A 493 22.27 -2.55 -6.86
CA PHE A 493 21.27 -1.47 -6.81
C PHE A 493 21.16 -0.80 -8.17
N ILE A 494 20.01 -0.93 -8.83
CA ILE A 494 19.80 -0.42 -10.20
C ILE A 494 18.97 0.87 -10.18
N LYS A 495 17.76 0.79 -9.61
CA LYS A 495 16.86 1.92 -9.44
C LYS A 495 15.92 1.69 -8.25
N SER A 496 15.10 2.68 -7.91
CA SER A 496 14.15 2.55 -6.80
C SER A 496 13.28 1.30 -7.00
N LYS A 497 13.21 0.45 -5.97
CA LYS A 497 12.49 -0.83 -5.97
C LYS A 497 13.01 -1.83 -7.01
N MET A 498 14.26 -1.67 -7.45
CA MET A 498 14.97 -2.56 -8.36
C MET A 498 16.39 -2.83 -7.86
N TYR A 499 16.52 -3.91 -7.08
CA TYR A 499 17.75 -4.31 -6.44
C TYR A 499 17.80 -5.82 -6.14
N GLY A 500 18.99 -6.33 -5.87
CA GLY A 500 19.23 -7.69 -5.38
C GLY A 500 20.17 -7.68 -4.20
N LEU A 501 19.95 -8.61 -3.28
CA LEU A 501 20.81 -8.90 -2.14
C LEU A 501 21.12 -10.41 -2.15
N LYS A 502 22.39 -10.80 -2.08
CA LYS A 502 22.83 -12.20 -2.18
C LYS A 502 23.72 -12.59 -1.01
N ARG A 503 23.46 -13.78 -0.45
CA ARG A 503 24.29 -14.45 0.56
C ARG A 503 24.37 -15.94 0.25
N GLY A 504 25.53 -16.44 -0.13
CA GLY A 504 25.71 -17.79 -0.65
C GLY A 504 24.73 -18.11 -1.79
N ASN A 505 23.96 -19.19 -1.64
CA ASN A 505 22.92 -19.61 -2.58
C ASN A 505 21.58 -18.87 -2.39
N PHE A 506 21.44 -18.08 -1.34
CA PHE A 506 20.22 -17.33 -1.04
C PHE A 506 20.28 -15.94 -1.68
N SER A 507 19.17 -15.50 -2.28
CA SER A 507 19.06 -14.12 -2.78
C SER A 507 17.65 -13.56 -2.58
N ILE A 508 17.59 -12.27 -2.26
CA ILE A 508 16.38 -11.46 -2.26
C ILE A 508 16.46 -10.52 -3.46
N ASN A 509 15.61 -10.77 -4.45
CA ASN A 509 15.59 -9.98 -5.67
C ASN A 509 14.28 -9.20 -5.74
N LYS A 510 14.37 -7.90 -6.04
CA LYS A 510 13.22 -7.05 -6.32
C LYS A 510 13.41 -6.41 -7.68
N ILE A 511 12.47 -6.67 -8.58
CA ILE A 511 12.33 -5.92 -9.82
C ILE A 511 10.87 -5.52 -9.92
N LYS A 512 10.59 -4.21 -9.94
CA LYS A 512 9.25 -3.70 -10.13
C LYS A 512 8.64 -4.34 -11.38
N SER A 513 7.45 -4.90 -11.21
CA SER A 513 6.73 -5.60 -12.28
C SER A 513 7.27 -6.99 -12.67
N ILE A 514 8.04 -7.67 -11.83
CA ILE A 514 8.36 -9.10 -12.06
C ILE A 514 7.89 -9.90 -10.85
N ARG A 515 7.14 -10.99 -11.07
CA ARG A 515 6.57 -11.82 -9.98
C ARG A 515 7.64 -12.61 -9.22
N SER A 516 8.62 -13.15 -9.95
CA SER A 516 9.69 -13.99 -9.41
C SER A 516 11.05 -13.61 -10.03
N PRO A 517 11.60 -12.43 -9.69
CA PRO A 517 12.89 -12.01 -10.21
C PRO A 517 14.01 -12.91 -9.68
N LYS A 518 14.97 -13.23 -10.56
CA LYS A 518 16.19 -13.95 -10.21
C LYS A 518 17.40 -13.02 -10.22
N TRP A 519 18.49 -13.44 -9.62
CA TRP A 519 19.73 -12.66 -9.54
C TRP A 519 20.30 -12.36 -10.94
N GLU A 520 20.17 -13.32 -11.85
CA GLU A 520 20.64 -13.22 -13.23
C GLU A 520 19.91 -12.10 -13.99
N HIS A 521 18.62 -11.90 -13.73
CA HIS A 521 17.85 -10.82 -14.33
C HIS A 521 18.41 -9.44 -13.95
N LEU A 522 18.86 -9.27 -12.71
CA LEU A 522 19.48 -8.01 -12.24
C LEU A 522 20.85 -7.82 -12.88
N THR A 523 21.63 -8.89 -12.96
CA THR A 523 22.95 -8.88 -13.61
C THR A 523 22.83 -8.51 -15.10
N GLU A 524 21.83 -9.07 -15.80
CA GLU A 524 21.56 -8.75 -17.19
C GLU A 524 21.08 -7.31 -17.38
N LEU A 525 20.17 -6.82 -16.52
CA LEU A 525 19.73 -5.43 -16.54
C LEU A 525 20.89 -4.45 -16.34
N GLN A 526 21.82 -4.75 -15.43
CA GLN A 526 23.00 -3.91 -15.21
C GLN A 526 23.94 -3.89 -16.42
N LYS A 527 24.13 -5.05 -17.09
CA LYS A 527 25.03 -5.17 -18.26
C LYS A 527 24.43 -4.62 -19.55
N LYS A 528 23.23 -5.08 -19.92
CA LYS A 528 22.61 -4.85 -21.24
C LYS A 528 21.64 -3.67 -21.25
N LYS A 529 21.32 -3.09 -20.08
CA LYS A 529 20.26 -2.08 -19.89
C LYS A 529 18.88 -2.49 -20.42
N LYS A 530 18.68 -3.77 -20.75
CA LYS A 530 17.45 -4.32 -21.31
C LYS A 530 17.25 -5.75 -20.85
N LEU A 531 16.00 -6.09 -20.55
CA LEU A 531 15.58 -7.44 -20.18
C LEU A 531 14.22 -7.74 -20.81
N ASN A 532 14.13 -8.80 -21.60
CA ASN A 532 12.87 -9.27 -22.19
C ASN A 532 12.41 -10.51 -21.42
N LEU A 533 11.27 -10.42 -20.74
CA LEU A 533 10.69 -11.55 -20.03
C LEU A 533 9.25 -11.79 -20.45
N PHE A 534 8.92 -13.07 -20.67
CA PHE A 534 7.55 -13.52 -20.86
C PHE A 534 6.87 -13.68 -19.51
N GLN A 535 5.76 -12.97 -19.29
CA GLN A 535 4.93 -13.14 -18.09
C GLN A 535 3.45 -13.11 -18.45
N GLN A 536 2.71 -14.10 -17.93
CA GLN A 536 1.26 -14.03 -17.90
C GLN A 536 0.82 -13.12 -16.75
N ARG A 537 0.03 -12.10 -17.08
CA ARG A 537 -0.48 -11.13 -16.13
C ARG A 537 -1.98 -10.97 -16.28
N TRP A 538 -2.62 -10.78 -15.15
CA TRP A 538 -4.04 -10.52 -15.07
C TRP A 538 -4.29 -9.00 -15.01
N PHE A 539 -5.10 -8.48 -15.92
CA PHE A 539 -5.46 -7.06 -15.98
C PHE A 539 -6.97 -6.90 -16.10
N MET A 540 -7.58 -6.13 -15.18
CA MET A 540 -9.01 -5.78 -15.22
C MET A 540 -9.47 -5.08 -16.51
N ARG A 541 -8.56 -4.51 -17.30
CA ARG A 541 -8.86 -3.62 -18.43
C ARG A 541 -8.88 -4.30 -19.81
N LYS A 542 -8.66 -5.61 -19.90
CA LYS A 542 -8.63 -6.30 -21.20
C LYS A 542 -9.48 -7.57 -21.17
N ASN A 543 -10.19 -7.81 -22.26
CA ASN A 543 -11.12 -8.92 -22.45
C ASN A 543 -10.44 -10.31 -22.41
N HIS A 544 -9.10 -10.36 -22.38
CA HIS A 544 -8.33 -11.61 -22.35
C HIS A 544 -7.15 -11.52 -21.38
N VAL A 545 -6.77 -12.67 -20.82
CA VAL A 545 -5.43 -12.87 -20.27
C VAL A 545 -4.45 -12.65 -21.41
N LEU A 546 -3.74 -11.53 -21.40
CA LEU A 546 -2.67 -11.30 -22.36
C LEU A 546 -1.38 -11.91 -21.83
N THR A 547 -0.79 -12.79 -22.63
CA THR A 547 0.64 -13.06 -22.59
C THR A 547 1.34 -11.76 -22.99
N LEU A 548 1.99 -11.09 -22.05
CA LEU A 548 2.75 -9.88 -22.34
C LEU A 548 4.23 -10.25 -22.32
N ILE A 549 4.90 -10.07 -23.46
CA ILE A 549 6.36 -9.92 -23.47
C ILE A 549 6.61 -8.55 -22.84
N GLN A 550 7.10 -8.55 -21.60
CA GLN A 550 7.48 -7.31 -20.96
C GLN A 550 8.97 -7.08 -21.24
N ALA A 551 9.24 -6.20 -22.21
CA ALA A 551 10.57 -5.61 -22.38
C ALA A 551 10.73 -4.52 -21.30
N LEU A 552 11.72 -4.69 -20.43
CA LEU A 552 12.17 -3.68 -19.50
C LEU A 552 13.42 -3.04 -20.07
N HIS A 553 13.34 -1.76 -20.38
CA HIS A 553 14.50 -0.93 -20.71
C HIS A 553 14.84 -0.04 -19.52
N LEU A 554 16.13 0.05 -19.19
CA LEU A 554 16.64 1.13 -18.36
C LEU A 554 16.75 2.35 -19.29
N GLN A 555 15.73 3.24 -19.24
CA GLN A 555 15.93 4.61 -19.75
C GLN A 555 17.05 5.24 -18.91
N GLY A 556 18.05 5.78 -19.62
CA GLY A 556 19.27 6.34 -19.07
C GLY A 556 19.03 7.55 -18.19
#